data_AF-A0A933HLX9-F1
#
_entry.id   AF-A0A933HLX9-F1
#
_cell.length_a   1.000
_cell.length_b   1.000
_cell.length_c   1.000
_cell.angle_alpha   90.00
_cell.angle_beta   90.00
_cell.angle_gamma   90.00
#
_symmetry.space_group_name_H-M   'P 1'
#
loop_
_entity.id
_entity.type
_entity.pdbx_description
1 polymer ?
#
loop_
_entity_poly.entity_id
_entity_poly.type
_entity_poly.pdbx_seq_one_letter_code
_entity_poly.pdbx_strand_id
1 'polypeptide(L)'
;MGNLINPDNAGKRRERYVKATVLAMRELVNKKKVDDQARDLTAFIVLTLKQIDETIDETCKAWEKRDYWIKADRFRNDWFWTKGASDKLEQAVLENKWQLVPTVVKEMAKHLQDVTLPKRDWGTPWDGAYAVLLEKREKEAARR
;
A
#
# COMPACT_ATOMS: atom_id res chain seq x y z
N MET A 1 0.20 17.26 33.57
CA MET A 1 -0.16 15.90 33.12
C MET A 1 -0.08 15.89 31.60
N GLY A 2 1.04 15.39 31.05
CA GLY A 2 1.29 15.41 29.61
C GLY A 2 0.43 14.37 28.92
N ASN A 3 -0.35 14.79 27.93
CA ASN A 3 -1.05 13.88 27.04
C ASN A 3 -0.02 12.89 26.48
N LEU A 4 -0.18 11.60 26.81
CA LEU A 4 0.43 10.51 26.06
C LEU A 4 -0.10 10.61 24.64
N ILE A 5 0.63 11.36 23.79
CA ILE A 5 0.39 11.39 22.36
C ILE A 5 0.56 9.95 21.91
N ASN A 6 -0.56 9.29 21.63
CA ASN A 6 -0.61 7.92 21.14
C ASN A 6 0.39 7.81 19.98
N PRO A 7 1.55 7.15 20.16
CA PRO A 7 2.70 7.34 19.27
C PRO A 7 2.44 6.78 17.86
N ASP A 8 1.40 5.96 17.70
CA ASP A 8 1.04 5.23 16.49
C ASP A 8 -0.40 5.54 16.03
N ASN A 9 -0.66 6.78 15.61
CA ASN A 9 -1.94 7.14 14.98
C ASN A 9 -1.97 6.62 13.53
N ALA A 10 -3.15 6.20 13.03
CA ALA A 10 -3.37 5.67 11.69
C ALA A 10 -2.72 6.53 10.58
N GLY A 11 -2.69 7.86 10.76
CA GLY A 11 -2.01 8.78 9.85
C GLY A 11 -0.49 8.56 9.74
N LYS A 12 0.21 8.30 10.86
CA LYS A 12 1.66 8.03 10.85
C LYS A 12 1.97 6.67 10.23
N ARG A 13 1.15 5.65 10.54
CA ARG A 13 1.23 4.33 9.89
C ARG A 13 1.07 4.45 8.39
N ARG A 14 0.03 5.15 7.93
CA ARG A 14 -0.22 5.42 6.51
C ARG A 14 0.96 6.11 5.85
N GLU A 15 1.50 7.16 6.45
CA GLU A 15 2.66 7.87 5.89
C GLU A 15 3.88 6.95 5.74
N ARG A 16 4.12 6.06 6.71
CA ARG A 16 5.17 5.04 6.63
C ARG A 16 4.91 4.06 5.49
N TYR A 17 3.68 3.55 5.34
CA TYR A 17 3.34 2.64 4.24
C TYR A 17 3.43 3.32 2.88
N VAL A 18 2.98 4.56 2.76
CA VAL A 18 3.09 5.36 1.53
C VAL A 18 4.57 5.50 1.12
N LYS A 19 5.46 5.84 2.05
CA LYS A 19 6.90 5.91 1.79
C LYS A 19 7.48 4.55 1.41
N ALA A 20 7.07 3.47 2.07
CA ALA A 20 7.50 2.12 1.75
C ALA A 20 7.04 1.69 0.33
N THR A 21 5.81 2.01 -0.05
CA THR A 21 5.27 1.79 -1.40
C THR A 21 6.08 2.54 -2.45
N VAL A 22 6.39 3.82 -2.22
CA VAL A 22 7.18 4.64 -3.17
C VAL A 22 8.60 4.12 -3.30
N LEU A 23 9.21 3.65 -2.21
CA LEU A 23 10.53 3.04 -2.24
C LEU A 23 10.53 1.77 -3.11
N ALA A 24 9.63 0.82 -2.84
CA ALA A 24 9.52 -0.41 -3.60
C ALA A 24 9.14 -0.15 -5.07
N MET A 25 8.30 0.85 -5.32
CA MET A 25 7.96 1.29 -6.68
C MET A 25 9.18 1.78 -7.46
N ARG A 26 10.04 2.61 -6.84
CA ARG A 26 11.27 3.10 -7.50
C ARG A 26 12.22 1.97 -7.83
N GLU A 27 12.40 1.02 -6.91
CA GLU A 27 13.21 -0.17 -7.13
C GLU A 27 12.65 -1.03 -8.27
N LEU A 28 11.33 -1.22 -8.32
CA LEU A 28 10.65 -1.98 -9.37
C LEU A 28 10.81 -1.32 -10.76
N VAL A 29 10.66 0.00 -10.85
CA VAL A 29 10.82 0.73 -12.12
C VAL A 29 12.27 0.73 -12.60
N ASN A 30 13.24 0.74 -11.68
CA ASN A 30 14.66 0.65 -12.04
C ASN A 30 15.06 -0.75 -12.54
N LYS A 31 14.25 -1.80 -12.29
CA LYS A 31 14.51 -3.13 -12.82
C LYS A 31 14.20 -3.22 -14.31
N LYS A 32 15.14 -3.83 -15.04
CA LYS A 32 15.03 -4.12 -16.48
C LYS A 32 14.43 -5.50 -16.77
N LYS A 33 14.32 -6.38 -15.77
CA LYS A 33 13.86 -7.76 -15.91
C LYS A 33 12.87 -8.10 -14.80
N VAL A 34 11.87 -8.91 -15.15
CA VAL A 34 10.97 -9.55 -14.20
C VAL A 34 11.66 -10.80 -13.64
N ASP A 35 12.13 -10.72 -12.40
CA ASP A 35 12.73 -11.81 -11.64
C ASP A 35 11.98 -12.02 -10.32
N ASP A 36 12.42 -12.95 -9.48
CA ASP A 36 11.76 -13.24 -8.19
C ASP A 36 11.68 -12.00 -7.29
N GLN A 37 12.73 -11.18 -7.25
CA GLN A 37 12.69 -9.92 -6.51
C GLN A 37 11.68 -8.91 -7.11
N ALA A 38 11.45 -8.89 -8.42
CA ALA A 38 10.36 -8.08 -9.01
C ALA A 38 8.99 -8.57 -8.53
N ARG A 39 8.82 -9.88 -8.31
CA ARG A 39 7.60 -10.42 -7.70
C ARG A 39 7.46 -9.98 -6.26
N ASP A 40 8.52 -10.08 -5.47
CA ASP A 40 8.54 -9.62 -4.08
C ASP A 40 8.27 -8.12 -3.96
N LEU A 41 8.88 -7.29 -4.80
CA LEU A 41 8.61 -5.85 -4.86
C LEU A 41 7.14 -5.57 -5.18
N THR A 42 6.57 -6.27 -6.16
CA THR A 42 5.18 -6.06 -6.56
C THR A 42 4.21 -6.56 -5.48
N ALA A 43 4.49 -7.71 -4.86
CA ALA A 43 3.74 -8.23 -3.72
C ALA A 43 3.82 -7.30 -2.50
N PHE A 44 5.00 -6.74 -2.23
CA PHE A 44 5.19 -5.76 -1.17
C PHE A 44 4.35 -4.50 -1.40
N ILE A 45 4.33 -3.99 -2.64
CA ILE A 45 3.46 -2.85 -3.02
C ILE A 45 1.99 -3.19 -2.78
N VAL A 46 1.53 -4.39 -3.12
CA VAL A 46 0.15 -4.84 -2.85
C VAL A 46 -0.14 -4.82 -1.36
N LEU A 47 0.76 -5.40 -0.55
CA LEU A 47 0.60 -5.47 0.90
C LEU A 47 0.56 -4.08 1.54
N THR A 48 1.44 -3.17 1.14
CA THR A 48 1.45 -1.81 1.68
C THR A 48 0.23 -1.01 1.25
N LEU A 49 -0.29 -1.20 0.04
CA LEU A 49 -1.55 -0.58 -0.40
C LEU A 49 -2.75 -1.07 0.40
N LYS A 50 -2.85 -2.38 0.68
CA LYS A 50 -3.91 -2.93 1.53
C LYS A 50 -3.85 -2.34 2.94
N GLN A 51 -2.65 -2.20 3.50
CA GLN A 51 -2.46 -1.56 4.82
C GLN A 51 -2.83 -0.07 4.79
N ILE A 52 -2.57 0.63 3.69
CA ILE A 52 -3.05 2.02 3.51
C ILE A 52 -4.58 2.06 3.56
N ASP A 53 -5.27 1.20 2.81
CA ASP A 53 -6.74 1.10 2.81
C ASP A 53 -7.31 0.85 4.22
N GLU A 54 -6.70 -0.07 4.97
CA GLU A 54 -7.05 -0.32 6.38
C GLU A 54 -6.92 0.94 7.24
N THR A 55 -5.81 1.69 7.12
CA THR A 55 -5.63 2.94 7.89
C THR A 55 -6.61 4.04 7.50
N ILE A 56 -7.10 4.04 6.27
CA ILE A 56 -8.13 4.99 5.80
C ILE A 56 -9.46 4.65 6.44
N ASP A 57 -9.85 3.37 6.43
CA ASP A 57 -11.07 2.90 7.09
C ASP A 57 -11.06 3.20 8.60
N GLU A 58 -9.93 2.96 9.29
CA GLU A 58 -9.73 3.35 10.69
C GLU A 58 -9.97 4.85 10.92
N THR A 59 -9.39 5.70 10.06
CA THR A 59 -9.51 7.17 10.16
C THR A 59 -10.96 7.62 9.90
N CYS A 60 -11.61 7.06 8.89
CA CYS A 60 -12.98 7.39 8.54
C CYS A 60 -13.94 6.96 9.64
N LYS A 61 -13.84 5.74 10.17
CA LYS A 61 -14.66 5.27 11.30
C LYS A 61 -14.52 6.17 12.52
N ALA A 62 -13.32 6.69 12.80
CA ALA A 62 -13.12 7.63 13.89
C ALA A 62 -13.80 8.99 13.66
N TRP A 63 -13.89 9.44 12.40
CA TRP A 63 -14.60 10.66 12.01
C TRP A 63 -16.12 10.49 11.99
N GLU A 64 -16.61 9.34 11.54
CA GLU A 64 -18.03 8.97 11.53
C GLU A 64 -18.60 8.90 12.95
N LYS A 65 -17.83 8.35 13.91
CA LYS A 65 -18.18 8.39 15.35
C LYS A 65 -18.28 9.80 15.94
N ARG A 66 -17.81 10.82 15.22
CA ARG A 66 -17.86 12.24 15.59
C ARG A 66 -18.76 13.04 14.63
N ASP A 67 -19.62 12.36 13.88
CA ASP A 67 -20.55 12.93 12.90
C ASP A 67 -19.90 13.67 11.72
N TYR A 68 -18.62 13.44 11.45
CA TYR A 68 -17.90 14.01 10.30
C TYR A 68 -18.02 13.16 9.02
N TRP A 69 -19.25 12.77 8.66
CA TRP A 69 -19.54 11.87 7.55
C TRP A 69 -19.03 12.38 6.19
N ILE A 70 -19.29 13.65 5.86
CA ILE A 70 -18.84 14.27 4.59
C ILE A 70 -17.32 14.29 4.50
N LYS A 71 -16.63 14.52 5.62
CA LYS A 71 -15.17 14.54 5.68
C LYS A 71 -14.60 13.13 5.47
N ALA A 72 -15.22 12.13 6.10
CA ALA A 72 -14.85 10.73 5.95
C ALA A 72 -15.06 10.24 4.52
N ASP A 73 -16.17 10.61 3.89
CA ASP A 73 -16.49 10.23 2.52
C ASP A 73 -15.50 10.82 1.50
N ARG A 74 -15.24 12.14 1.57
CA ARG A 74 -14.23 12.81 0.73
C ARG A 74 -12.87 12.13 0.84
N PHE A 75 -12.47 11.82 2.07
CA PHE A 75 -11.18 11.17 2.32
C PHE A 75 -11.13 9.72 1.83
N ARG A 76 -12.23 8.96 1.88
CA ARG A 76 -12.29 7.65 1.21
C ARG A 76 -12.14 7.82 -0.30
N ASN A 77 -12.83 8.79 -0.90
CA ASN A 77 -12.77 9.03 -2.34
C ASN A 77 -11.34 9.41 -2.80
N ASP A 78 -10.63 10.27 -2.05
CA ASP A 78 -9.23 10.63 -2.32
C ASP A 78 -8.29 9.41 -2.38
N TRP A 79 -8.60 8.36 -1.63
CA TRP A 79 -7.77 7.16 -1.54
C TRP A 79 -8.36 5.92 -2.20
N PHE A 80 -9.54 6.03 -2.82
CA PHE A 80 -10.26 4.91 -3.42
C PHE A 80 -9.42 4.16 -4.47
N TRP A 81 -8.52 4.87 -5.14
CA TRP A 81 -7.59 4.31 -6.11
C TRP A 81 -6.68 3.22 -5.52
N THR A 82 -6.36 3.27 -4.22
CA THR A 82 -5.43 2.31 -3.58
C THR A 82 -5.95 0.88 -3.65
N LYS A 83 -7.23 0.69 -3.38
CA LYS A 83 -7.90 -0.62 -3.48
C LYS A 83 -7.83 -1.17 -4.89
N GLY A 84 -8.28 -0.38 -5.87
CA GLY A 84 -8.26 -0.79 -7.28
C GLY A 84 -6.85 -1.05 -7.82
N ALA A 85 -5.85 -0.28 -7.39
CA ALA A 85 -4.45 -0.53 -7.74
C ALA A 85 -3.92 -1.82 -7.10
N SER A 86 -4.25 -2.06 -5.81
CA SER A 86 -3.82 -3.26 -5.10
C SER A 86 -4.40 -4.54 -5.71
N ASP A 87 -5.69 -4.54 -6.08
CA ASP A 87 -6.35 -5.69 -6.69
C ASP A 87 -5.74 -6.00 -8.07
N LYS A 88 -5.51 -4.98 -8.90
CA LYS A 88 -4.89 -5.15 -10.23
C LYS A 88 -3.45 -5.69 -10.12
N LEU A 89 -2.66 -5.17 -9.19
CA LEU A 89 -1.29 -5.65 -8.97
C LEU A 89 -1.27 -7.06 -8.39
N GLU A 90 -2.17 -7.37 -7.45
CA GLU A 90 -2.31 -8.73 -6.90
C GLU A 90 -2.60 -9.74 -8.01
N GLN A 91 -3.58 -9.46 -8.87
CA GLN A 91 -3.88 -10.29 -10.04
C GLN A 91 -2.69 -10.38 -10.98
N ALA A 92 -1.97 -9.27 -11.21
CA ALA A 92 -0.81 -9.27 -12.10
C ALA A 92 0.31 -10.19 -11.61
N VAL A 93 0.57 -10.23 -10.30
CA VAL A 93 1.59 -11.10 -9.71
C VAL A 93 1.13 -12.57 -9.68
N LEU A 94 -0.12 -12.83 -9.33
CA LEU A 94 -0.64 -14.21 -9.20
C LEU A 94 -0.85 -14.89 -10.56
N GLU A 95 -1.34 -14.15 -11.56
CA GLU A 95 -1.62 -14.67 -12.89
C GLU A 95 -0.45 -14.47 -13.87
N ASN A 96 0.71 -14.03 -13.39
CA ASN A 96 1.88 -13.69 -14.21
C ASN A 96 1.60 -12.66 -15.34
N LYS A 97 0.62 -11.77 -15.15
CA LYS A 97 0.27 -10.71 -16.10
C LYS A 97 1.16 -9.47 -15.93
N TRP A 98 2.47 -9.66 -16.09
CA TRP A 98 3.50 -8.63 -15.89
C TRP A 98 3.36 -7.41 -16.81
N GLN A 99 2.67 -7.56 -17.94
CA GLN A 99 2.39 -6.46 -18.89
C GLN A 99 1.50 -5.37 -18.29
N LEU A 100 0.69 -5.69 -17.27
CA LEU A 100 -0.22 -4.74 -16.62
C LEU A 100 0.50 -3.89 -15.55
N VAL A 101 1.57 -4.42 -14.96
CA VAL A 101 2.28 -3.80 -13.82
C VAL A 101 2.78 -2.39 -14.15
N PRO A 102 3.46 -2.12 -15.29
CA PRO A 102 3.95 -0.77 -15.60
C PRO A 102 2.83 0.26 -15.71
N THR A 103 1.68 -0.13 -16.27
CA THR A 103 0.51 0.75 -16.41
C THR A 103 -0.04 1.13 -15.04
N VAL A 104 -0.26 0.14 -14.17
CA VAL A 104 -0.81 0.38 -12.82
C VAL A 104 0.17 1.19 -11.97
N VAL A 105 1.47 0.87 -12.03
CA VAL A 105 2.53 1.62 -11.33
C VAL A 105 2.55 3.08 -11.79
N LYS A 106 2.42 3.34 -13.10
CA LYS A 106 2.37 4.71 -13.64
C LYS A 106 1.14 5.48 -13.18
N GLU A 107 -0.02 4.82 -13.09
CA GLU A 107 -1.24 5.44 -12.53
C GLU A 107 -1.04 5.81 -11.06
N MET A 108 -0.51 4.89 -10.25
CA MET A 108 -0.22 5.13 -8.83
C MET A 108 0.81 6.24 -8.62
N ALA A 109 1.83 6.32 -9.48
CA ALA A 109 2.87 7.34 -9.39
C ALA A 109 2.30 8.76 -9.43
N LYS A 110 1.19 8.99 -10.15
CA LYS A 110 0.50 10.29 -10.19
C LYS A 110 -0.05 10.67 -8.82
N HIS A 111 -0.57 9.71 -8.07
CA HIS A 111 -1.12 9.93 -6.72
C HIS A 111 -0.02 10.09 -5.66
N LEU A 112 1.18 9.57 -5.92
CA LEU A 112 2.30 9.52 -4.97
C LEU A 112 3.46 10.48 -5.33
N GLN A 113 3.26 11.37 -6.29
CA GLN A 113 4.31 12.26 -6.81
C GLN A 113 4.89 13.22 -5.75
N ASP A 114 4.05 13.68 -4.81
CA ASP A 114 4.42 14.62 -3.76
C ASP A 114 5.09 13.96 -2.55
N VAL A 115 5.23 12.62 -2.56
CA VAL A 115 5.79 11.88 -1.43
C VAL A 115 7.31 12.01 -1.40
N THR A 116 7.80 12.71 -0.37
CA THR A 116 9.24 12.82 -0.12
C THR A 116 9.75 11.65 0.73
N LEU A 117 10.74 10.93 0.20
CA LEU A 117 11.44 9.88 0.93
C LEU A 117 12.52 10.48 1.84
N PRO A 118 12.60 10.10 3.12
CA PRO A 118 13.69 10.52 3.99
C PRO A 118 15.00 9.86 3.57
N LYS A 119 16.13 10.56 3.73
CA LYS A 119 17.48 10.12 3.33
C LYS A 119 18.05 8.92 4.11
N ARG A 120 17.28 8.31 5.01
CA ARG A 120 17.73 7.15 5.78
C ARG A 120 17.67 5.89 4.93
N ASP A 121 18.50 4.92 5.25
CA ASP A 121 18.39 3.57 4.68
C ASP A 121 17.15 2.85 5.25
N TRP A 122 16.34 2.25 4.38
CA TRP A 122 15.14 1.49 4.75
C TRP A 122 15.35 -0.03 4.63
N GLY A 123 16.55 -0.49 4.24
CA GLY A 123 16.83 -1.87 3.89
C GLY A 123 16.00 -2.37 2.71
N THR A 124 15.78 -3.69 2.66
CA THR A 124 15.00 -4.40 1.64
C THR A 124 13.72 -5.00 2.25
N PRO A 125 12.73 -4.17 2.63
CA PRO A 125 11.53 -4.63 3.34
C PRO A 125 10.60 -5.53 2.49
N TRP A 126 10.87 -5.64 1.18
CA TRP A 126 10.13 -6.48 0.24
C TRP A 126 10.60 -7.94 0.23
N ASP A 127 11.74 -8.27 0.85
CA ASP A 127 12.24 -9.65 0.86
C ASP A 127 11.21 -10.62 1.48
N GLY A 128 10.82 -11.65 0.72
CA GLY A 128 9.80 -12.62 1.13
C GLY A 128 8.35 -12.11 1.12
N ALA A 129 8.09 -10.90 0.62
CA ALA A 129 6.75 -10.33 0.59
C ALA A 129 5.77 -11.14 -0.28
N TYR A 130 6.26 -11.84 -1.31
CA TYR A 130 5.42 -12.71 -2.12
C TYR A 130 4.87 -13.90 -1.33
N ALA A 131 5.69 -14.53 -0.48
CA ALA A 131 5.24 -15.61 0.39
C ALA A 131 4.17 -15.13 1.38
N VAL A 132 4.38 -13.96 1.99
CA VAL A 132 3.41 -13.34 2.90
C VAL A 132 2.09 -13.03 2.20
N LEU A 133 2.13 -12.60 0.93
CA LEU A 133 0.93 -12.34 0.14
C LEU A 133 0.12 -13.63 -0.09
N LEU A 134 0.79 -14.73 -0.44
CA LEU A 134 0.15 -16.04 -0.61
C LEU A 134 -0.49 -16.52 0.70
N GLU A 135 0.24 -16.46 1.81
CA GLU A 135 -0.29 -16.84 3.13
C GLU A 135 -1.51 -16.02 3.53
N LYS A 136 -1.49 -14.69 3.29
CA LYS A 136 -2.65 -13.83 3.56
C LYS A 136 -3.84 -14.24 2.70
N ARG A 137 -3.61 -14.56 1.42
CA ARG A 137 -4.67 -14.97 0.50
C ARG A 137 -5.31 -16.28 0.90
N GLU A 138 -4.52 -17.27 1.30
CA GLU A 138 -5.01 -18.55 1.81
C GLU A 138 -5.86 -18.35 3.06
N LYS A 139 -5.41 -17.50 3.99
CA LYS A 139 -6.18 -17.14 5.19
C LYS A 139 -7.49 -16.42 4.85
N GLU A 140 -7.50 -15.55 3.84
CA GLU A 140 -8.73 -14.89 3.37
C GLU A 140 -9.68 -15.88 2.70
N ALA A 141 -9.16 -16.83 1.91
CA ALA A 141 -9.96 -17.86 1.25
C ALA A 141 -10.57 -18.84 2.27
N ALA A 142 -9.82 -19.23 3.30
CA ALA A 142 -10.31 -20.10 4.37
C ALA A 142 -11.36 -19.44 5.30
N ARG A 143 -11.50 -18.11 5.23
CA ARG A 143 -12.48 -17.34 6.01
C ARG A 143 -13.80 -17.11 5.25
N ARG A 144 -13.87 -17.45 3.97
CA ARG A 144 -15.07 -17.32 3.12
C ARG A 144 -15.78 -18.67 3.00
#